data_AF-A0A7S0VD42-F1
#
_entry.id   AF-A0A7S0VD42-F1
#
_cell.length_a   1.000
_cell.length_b   1.000
_cell.length_c   1.000
_cell.angle_alpha   90.00
_cell.angle_beta   90.00
_cell.angle_gamma   90.00
#
_symmetry.space_group_name_H-M   'P 1'
#
loop_
_entity.id
_entity.type
_entity.pdbx_description
1 polymer ?
#
loop_
_entity_poly.entity_id
_entity_poly.type
_entity_poly.pdbx_seq_one_letter_code
_entity_poly.pdbx_strand_id
1 'polypeptide(L)'
;MAITTSETSVASKAIDIIKSPNDKRQYRYIVLPNGMQVLLIHDSEIAPSLTAAATSSATTTASTSACNTSLSTSSSLKCETAPHFELSSESGVHPDAAAVKTEVEKMILDPESSMVIDDVVDGVTPDSRSEFEFESSKSQIGAQANCITNASKPSSSKKAAAALAMGVGSFSDPEHMQGLSHFLEHMLFMGNEKYPDENEYDSFLSKNSGSSNAFTELEMTNYHFDVAGSELKHALERFSQFFIAPLCKESSLEREVRAVDSEFRQVLQNDRCRLSQLMCYTSEPGHMFRSFSWGNRKSLWDLPQKSLSIASSSTPSPSTPSPSASIRDQVLHYYRTHYSAERSALVILGGDDLDSLATFVANEFSHVPSGLGASPSFDGRGLPFRGHRLFAFPAVRDAHEMTVTFQMPSQFKEYRRKSDAYVAHLVGHEGPGSLLSALKMRGWATGVCAGIDGSGYGQNSACTVFNVTLTLTDQGLLAALGVDGLGV
;
A
#
# COMPACT_ATOMS: atom_id res chain seq x y z
N MET A 1 -51.71 -15.22 0.98
CA MET A 1 -50.60 -16.11 0.60
C MET A 1 -49.37 -15.62 1.31
N ALA A 2 -48.76 -16.46 2.15
CA ALA A 2 -47.62 -16.12 2.96
C ALA A 2 -46.38 -15.88 2.08
N ILE A 3 -45.62 -14.84 2.40
CA ILE A 3 -44.31 -14.56 1.84
C ILE A 3 -43.34 -15.53 2.50
N THR A 4 -42.97 -16.59 1.80
CA THR A 4 -41.87 -17.49 2.20
C THR A 4 -40.55 -16.77 2.00
N THR A 5 -39.90 -16.40 3.10
CA THR A 5 -38.48 -16.06 3.16
C THR A 5 -37.68 -17.29 2.74
N SER A 6 -37.10 -17.29 1.54
CA SER A 6 -36.16 -18.34 1.14
C SER A 6 -34.84 -18.11 1.87
N GLU A 7 -34.48 -19.02 2.77
CA GLU A 7 -33.13 -19.10 3.33
C GLU A 7 -32.14 -19.32 2.17
N THR A 8 -31.32 -18.32 1.89
CA THR A 8 -30.21 -18.39 0.94
C THR A 8 -29.16 -19.34 1.51
N SER A 9 -29.16 -20.61 1.10
CA SER A 9 -28.20 -21.59 1.60
C SER A 9 -26.79 -21.26 1.08
N VAL A 10 -25.91 -20.86 2.00
CA VAL A 10 -24.49 -20.64 1.72
C VAL A 10 -23.81 -22.00 1.56
N ALA A 11 -23.21 -22.27 0.39
CA ALA A 11 -22.47 -23.50 0.17
C ALA A 11 -21.09 -23.41 0.83
N SER A 12 -20.84 -24.25 1.85
CA SER A 12 -19.48 -24.41 2.38
C SER A 12 -18.65 -25.24 1.39
N LYS A 13 -17.59 -24.65 0.84
CA LYS A 13 -16.59 -25.39 0.06
C LYS A 13 -15.50 -25.81 1.02
N ALA A 14 -15.22 -27.11 1.11
CA ALA A 14 -14.14 -27.62 1.94
C ALA A 14 -12.79 -27.16 1.37
N ILE A 15 -12.26 -26.06 1.91
CA ILE A 15 -10.86 -25.65 1.74
C ILE A 15 -10.11 -26.05 3.00
N ASP A 16 -8.96 -26.69 2.81
CA ASP A 16 -8.06 -27.01 3.91
C ASP A 16 -7.37 -25.73 4.39
N ILE A 17 -7.79 -25.22 5.54
CA ILE A 17 -7.23 -24.00 6.14
C ILE A 17 -5.99 -24.40 6.92
N ILE A 18 -4.83 -24.07 6.38
CA ILE A 18 -3.54 -24.28 7.02
C ILE A 18 -3.28 -23.11 7.98
N LYS A 19 -3.18 -23.41 9.29
CA LYS A 19 -2.85 -22.41 10.31
C LYS A 19 -1.71 -22.89 11.21
N SER A 20 -1.04 -21.95 11.87
CA SER A 20 -0.04 -22.26 12.88
C SER A 20 -0.67 -23.04 14.05
N PRO A 21 0.03 -24.04 14.63
CA PRO A 21 -0.42 -24.69 15.86
C PRO A 21 -0.64 -23.75 17.04
N ASN A 22 0.03 -22.58 17.02
CA ASN A 22 -0.11 -21.55 18.06
C ASN A 22 -1.31 -20.62 17.83
N ASP A 23 -1.99 -20.72 16.69
CA ASP A 23 -3.13 -19.87 16.38
C ASP A 23 -4.44 -20.44 16.96
N LYS A 24 -4.95 -19.76 17.99
CA LYS A 24 -6.16 -20.13 18.72
C LYS A 24 -7.45 -19.74 18.00
N ARG A 25 -7.38 -18.94 16.93
CA ARG A 25 -8.56 -18.46 16.19
C ARG A 25 -9.24 -19.61 15.45
N GLN A 26 -10.54 -19.44 15.23
CA GLN A 26 -11.33 -20.35 14.41
C GLN A 26 -11.51 -19.73 13.03
N TYR A 27 -11.50 -20.59 12.00
CA TYR A 27 -11.55 -20.16 10.61
C TYR A 27 -12.63 -20.93 9.87
N ARG A 28 -13.31 -20.26 8.95
CA ARG A 28 -14.22 -20.91 7.99
C ARG A 28 -14.14 -20.21 6.65
N TYR A 29 -13.96 -20.99 5.60
CA TYR A 29 -14.08 -20.51 4.24
C TYR A 29 -15.48 -20.81 3.72
N ILE A 30 -16.12 -19.81 3.11
CA ILE A 30 -17.43 -19.95 2.45
C ILE A 30 -17.39 -19.28 1.06
N VAL A 31 -18.32 -19.69 0.20
CA VAL A 31 -18.57 -19.00 -1.07
C VAL A 31 -20.03 -18.55 -1.06
N LEU A 32 -20.27 -17.26 -1.26
CA LEU A 32 -21.63 -16.71 -1.33
C LEU A 32 -22.31 -17.10 -2.66
N PRO A 33 -23.66 -17.03 -2.74
CA PRO A 33 -24.38 -17.36 -3.97
C PRO A 33 -23.98 -16.53 -5.20
N ASN A 34 -23.45 -15.31 -5.00
CA ASN A 34 -22.93 -14.44 -6.06
C ASN A 34 -21.47 -14.74 -6.45
N GLY A 35 -20.88 -15.82 -5.91
CA GLY A 35 -19.52 -16.26 -6.22
C GLY A 35 -18.41 -15.60 -5.39
N MET A 36 -18.74 -14.69 -4.47
CA MET A 36 -17.75 -14.06 -3.59
C MET A 36 -17.11 -15.08 -2.67
N GLN A 37 -15.77 -15.04 -2.60
CA GLN A 37 -14.98 -15.88 -1.72
C GLN A 37 -14.79 -15.19 -0.38
N VAL A 38 -15.06 -15.88 0.72
CA VAL A 38 -15.03 -15.26 2.05
C VAL A 38 -14.26 -16.14 3.05
N LEU A 39 -13.33 -15.53 3.77
CA LEU A 39 -12.67 -16.12 4.94
C LEU A 39 -13.19 -15.46 6.22
N LEU A 40 -13.86 -16.25 7.04
CA LEU A 40 -14.37 -15.87 8.36
C LEU A 40 -13.35 -16.25 9.43
N ILE A 41 -13.05 -15.34 10.33
CA ILE A 41 -12.09 -15.50 11.42
C ILE A 41 -12.75 -15.07 12.74
N HIS A 42 -12.94 -16.02 13.64
CA HIS A 42 -13.39 -15.77 15.00
C HIS A 42 -12.19 -15.70 15.95
N ASP A 43 -12.09 -14.61 16.71
CA ASP A 43 -11.14 -14.42 17.82
C ASP A 43 -11.92 -14.11 19.11
N SER A 44 -11.85 -15.01 20.09
CA SER A 44 -12.53 -14.88 21.38
C SER A 44 -12.07 -13.70 22.23
N GLU A 45 -10.95 -13.07 21.88
CA GLU A 45 -10.43 -11.87 22.56
C GLU A 45 -11.02 -10.56 22.01
N ILE A 46 -11.84 -10.63 20.95
CA ILE A 46 -12.60 -9.49 20.40
C ILE A 46 -14.01 -9.52 21.00
N ALA A 47 -14.55 -8.36 21.36
CA ALA A 47 -15.94 -8.28 21.83
C ALA A 47 -16.91 -8.62 20.68
N PRO A 48 -17.92 -9.49 20.90
CA PRO A 48 -18.92 -9.79 19.88
C PRO A 48 -19.83 -8.58 19.60
N SER A 49 -20.51 -8.60 18.45
CA SER A 49 -21.50 -7.59 18.08
C SER A 49 -22.64 -7.55 19.11
N LEU A 50 -23.13 -6.35 19.45
CA LEU A 50 -24.26 -6.22 20.38
C LEU A 50 -25.52 -6.82 19.74
N THR A 51 -25.91 -8.03 20.16
CA THR A 51 -27.24 -8.55 19.84
C THR A 51 -28.29 -7.75 20.61
N ALA A 52 -29.35 -7.30 19.95
CA ALA A 52 -30.44 -6.50 20.52
C ALA A 52 -31.27 -7.19 21.64
N ALA A 53 -30.78 -8.28 22.22
CA ALA A 53 -31.48 -9.12 23.20
C ALA A 53 -31.01 -8.95 24.66
N ALA A 54 -30.10 -8.01 24.96
CA ALA A 54 -29.59 -7.81 26.33
C ALA A 54 -29.93 -6.42 26.89
N THR A 55 -31.21 -6.06 26.88
CA THR A 55 -31.72 -4.97 27.74
C THR A 55 -32.31 -5.58 29.01
N SER A 56 -31.46 -5.86 30.00
CA SER A 56 -31.94 -5.92 31.39
C SER A 56 -30.83 -5.60 32.38
N SER A 57 -31.02 -4.44 33.02
CA SER A 57 -30.67 -4.11 34.41
C SER A 57 -29.21 -4.14 34.84
N ALA A 58 -28.61 -2.96 34.95
CA ALA A 58 -27.80 -2.59 36.11
C ALA A 58 -27.81 -1.07 36.31
N THR A 59 -28.85 -0.58 36.97
CA THR A 59 -28.83 0.66 37.73
C THR A 59 -27.87 0.47 38.90
N THR A 60 -27.01 1.45 39.21
CA THR A 60 -26.88 2.08 40.56
C THR A 60 -25.52 2.77 40.76
N THR A 61 -25.62 4.08 40.93
CA THR A 61 -24.83 5.04 41.73
C THR A 61 -23.38 5.39 41.36
N ALA A 62 -23.27 6.62 40.86
CA ALA A 62 -22.11 7.49 41.04
C ALA A 62 -22.02 7.98 42.50
N SER A 63 -20.80 8.09 43.02
CA SER A 63 -20.46 8.95 44.15
C SER A 63 -19.23 9.78 43.81
N THR A 64 -19.45 11.07 43.63
CA THR A 64 -18.47 12.15 43.53
C THR A 64 -17.77 12.39 44.86
N SER A 65 -16.44 12.58 44.85
CA SER A 65 -15.75 13.39 45.85
C SER A 65 -14.64 14.20 45.20
N ALA A 66 -14.89 15.50 45.03
CA ALA A 66 -13.88 16.49 44.73
C ALA A 66 -13.06 16.80 45.99
N CYS A 67 -11.75 17.02 45.85
CA CYS A 67 -11.01 17.84 46.79
C CYS A 67 -9.95 18.65 46.03
N ASN A 68 -10.20 19.96 45.95
CA ASN A 68 -9.22 20.97 45.59
C ASN A 68 -8.22 21.13 46.74
N THR A 69 -6.94 21.31 46.42
CA THR A 69 -6.08 22.22 47.18
C THR A 69 -4.87 22.64 46.37
N SER A 70 -4.81 23.94 46.10
CA SER A 70 -3.63 24.72 45.71
C SER A 70 -2.62 24.77 46.85
N LEU A 71 -1.30 24.77 46.56
CA LEU A 71 -0.39 25.88 46.90
C LEU A 71 1.07 25.57 46.51
N SER A 72 1.70 26.65 46.05
CA SER A 72 3.10 26.92 45.77
C SER A 72 4.13 26.38 46.78
N THR A 73 5.34 26.09 46.32
CA THR A 73 6.55 26.91 46.58
C THR A 73 7.82 26.32 45.96
N SER A 74 8.71 27.23 45.59
CA SER A 74 10.08 27.09 45.08
C SER A 74 11.05 26.36 46.01
N SER A 75 12.04 25.66 45.46
CA SER A 75 13.44 25.81 45.91
C SER A 75 14.44 25.14 44.96
N SER A 76 15.53 25.87 44.72
CA SER A 76 16.70 25.53 43.92
C SER A 76 17.69 24.64 44.65
N LEU A 77 18.30 23.66 43.98
CA LEU A 77 19.59 23.03 44.33
C LEU A 77 20.29 22.65 43.02
N LYS A 78 21.22 23.48 42.53
CA LYS A 78 22.68 23.38 42.64
C LYS A 78 23.31 22.15 41.96
N CYS A 79 24.05 22.49 40.90
CA CYS A 79 24.94 21.71 40.06
C CYS A 79 26.33 21.62 40.72
N GLU A 80 26.97 20.45 40.66
CA GLU A 80 28.39 20.27 40.94
C GLU A 80 29.08 19.62 39.73
N THR A 81 30.35 20.00 39.56
CA THR A 81 31.17 20.01 38.36
C THR A 81 32.15 18.83 38.23
N ALA A 82 32.38 18.41 36.97
CA ALA A 82 33.67 18.05 36.32
C ALA A 82 34.45 16.78 36.79
N PRO A 83 35.36 16.18 35.96
CA PRO A 83 36.09 16.79 34.85
C PRO A 83 36.27 16.01 33.52
N HIS A 84 36.78 16.79 32.58
CA HIS A 84 37.26 16.51 31.22
C HIS A 84 38.35 15.44 31.10
N PHE A 85 38.40 14.81 29.93
CA PHE A 85 39.60 14.20 29.36
C PHE A 85 39.68 14.55 27.87
N GLU A 86 40.72 15.31 27.47
CA GLU A 86 41.15 15.53 26.09
C GLU A 86 42.28 14.55 25.75
N LEU A 87 42.39 14.13 24.48
CA LEU A 87 43.67 13.74 23.87
C LEU A 87 43.59 13.84 22.33
N SER A 88 44.28 14.87 21.83
CA SER A 88 45.13 15.02 20.63
C SER A 88 44.93 14.23 19.33
N SER A 89 45.02 15.01 18.25
CA SER A 89 45.22 14.77 16.82
C SER A 89 46.41 13.90 16.39
N GLU A 90 46.28 13.24 15.23
CA GLU A 90 47.36 13.16 14.23
C GLU A 90 46.81 13.00 12.79
N SER A 91 47.50 13.64 11.86
CA SER A 91 47.16 13.90 10.45
C SER A 91 47.70 12.84 9.50
N GLY A 92 46.93 12.49 8.45
CA GLY A 92 47.40 11.74 7.29
C GLY A 92 46.70 12.22 6.01
N VAL A 93 47.50 12.66 5.03
CA VAL A 93 47.11 13.27 3.74
C VAL A 93 46.89 12.17 2.69
N HIS A 94 45.79 12.20 1.91
CA HIS A 94 45.64 11.62 0.56
C HIS A 94 44.37 12.16 -0.15
N PRO A 95 44.22 12.05 -1.49
CA PRO A 95 43.98 13.21 -2.37
C PRO A 95 42.51 13.56 -2.65
N ASP A 96 42.31 14.88 -2.69
CA ASP A 96 41.35 15.71 -3.44
C ASP A 96 40.02 15.10 -3.94
N ALA A 97 39.00 15.18 -3.09
CA ALA A 97 37.59 14.93 -3.42
C ALA A 97 37.03 15.88 -4.52
N ALA A 98 37.73 16.97 -4.87
CA ALA A 98 37.27 17.89 -5.91
C ALA A 98 37.42 17.32 -7.33
N ALA A 99 38.38 16.41 -7.56
CA ALA A 99 38.63 15.82 -8.88
C ALA A 99 37.55 14.80 -9.29
N VAL A 100 36.90 14.14 -8.31
CA VAL A 100 35.87 13.10 -8.54
C VAL A 100 34.54 13.72 -8.96
N LYS A 101 34.20 14.90 -8.43
CA LYS A 101 32.97 15.63 -8.80
C LYS A 101 32.99 16.06 -10.28
N THR A 102 34.16 16.45 -10.78
CA THR A 102 34.32 16.98 -12.15
C THR A 102 34.17 15.91 -13.23
N GLU A 103 34.51 14.65 -12.96
CA GLU A 103 34.43 13.59 -13.98
C GLU A 103 33.03 12.98 -14.07
N VAL A 104 32.26 12.98 -12.97
CA VAL A 104 30.84 12.63 -12.94
C VAL A 104 29.99 13.71 -13.61
N GLU A 105 30.30 15.00 -13.40
CA GLU A 105 29.62 16.11 -14.08
C GLU A 105 29.86 16.14 -15.60
N LYS A 106 31.01 15.65 -16.09
CA LYS A 106 31.30 15.55 -17.54
C LYS A 106 30.51 14.45 -18.25
N MET A 107 30.05 13.43 -17.54
CA MET A 107 29.22 12.36 -18.13
C MET A 107 27.72 12.73 -18.17
N ILE A 108 27.32 13.84 -17.56
CA ILE A 108 25.93 14.27 -17.40
C ILE A 108 25.76 15.69 -17.96
N LEU A 109 25.83 15.90 -19.28
CA LEU A 109 25.23 17.09 -19.90
C LEU A 109 24.80 16.82 -21.37
N ASP A 110 23.49 16.88 -21.60
CA ASP A 110 22.90 17.67 -22.68
C ASP A 110 21.94 18.68 -22.00
N PRO A 111 22.11 20.02 -22.16
CA PRO A 111 21.45 21.00 -21.31
C PRO A 111 20.24 21.65 -22.00
N GLU A 112 19.05 21.52 -21.42
CA GLU A 112 18.09 22.65 -21.38
C GLU A 112 17.19 22.58 -20.13
N SER A 113 17.27 23.66 -19.35
CA SER A 113 16.34 24.16 -18.32
C SER A 113 16.93 24.22 -16.90
N SER A 114 17.54 25.38 -16.63
CA SER A 114 17.94 25.85 -15.31
C SER A 114 16.74 26.35 -14.51
N MET A 115 16.58 25.91 -13.26
CA MET A 115 15.95 26.73 -12.22
C MET A 115 16.75 26.61 -10.92
N VAL A 116 17.17 27.77 -10.45
CA VAL A 116 17.99 28.05 -9.26
C VAL A 116 17.11 27.96 -8.01
N ILE A 117 17.56 27.26 -6.95
CA ILE A 117 17.11 27.48 -5.57
C ILE A 117 18.32 27.33 -4.64
N ASP A 118 18.52 28.35 -3.78
CA ASP A 118 19.62 28.52 -2.83
C ASP A 118 19.60 27.56 -1.63
N ASP A 119 20.80 27.28 -1.13
CA ASP A 119 21.15 26.49 0.07
C ASP A 119 20.72 27.14 1.39
N VAL A 120 20.32 26.32 2.38
CA VAL A 120 20.73 26.45 3.79
C VAL A 120 20.87 25.04 4.43
N VAL A 121 22.00 24.84 5.09
CA VAL A 121 22.49 23.63 5.79
C VAL A 121 21.94 23.55 7.23
N ASP A 122 21.61 22.35 7.72
CA ASP A 122 22.16 21.81 8.98
C ASP A 122 21.86 20.31 9.17
N GLY A 123 22.89 19.59 9.60
CA GLY A 123 22.96 18.12 9.59
C GLY A 123 22.38 17.44 10.84
N VAL A 124 21.92 16.21 10.63
CA VAL A 124 21.71 15.20 11.69
C VAL A 124 21.97 13.83 11.08
N THR A 125 22.92 13.08 11.65
CA THR A 125 23.16 11.66 11.38
C THR A 125 22.02 10.79 11.92
N PRO A 126 21.62 9.70 11.25
CA PRO A 126 20.97 8.61 11.94
C PRO A 126 21.66 7.27 11.69
N ASP A 127 22.14 6.69 12.78
CA ASP A 127 22.32 5.25 12.96
C ASP A 127 21.00 4.70 13.50
N SER A 128 20.26 3.96 12.67
CA SER A 128 19.25 2.99 13.14
C SER A 128 18.78 2.09 12.00
N ARG A 129 19.02 0.79 12.19
CA ARG A 129 18.43 -0.32 11.43
C ARG A 129 16.90 -0.25 11.51
N SER A 130 16.21 -0.16 10.38
CA SER A 130 14.77 -0.37 10.30
C SER A 130 14.47 -1.78 9.78
N GLU A 131 13.69 -2.51 10.57
CA GLU A 131 12.95 -3.68 10.13
C GLU A 131 11.98 -3.27 9.01
N PHE A 132 11.93 -4.09 7.95
CA PHE A 132 11.11 -3.85 6.77
C PHE A 132 9.62 -4.06 7.08
N GLU A 133 8.93 -2.99 7.48
CA GLU A 133 7.47 -2.88 7.43
C GLU A 133 7.04 -2.04 6.22
N PHE A 134 6.00 -2.51 5.53
CA PHE A 134 5.36 -1.82 4.42
C PHE A 134 4.61 -0.59 4.95
N GLU A 135 5.27 0.58 4.94
CA GLU A 135 4.57 1.85 5.10
C GLU A 135 3.92 2.23 3.76
N SER A 136 2.63 1.89 3.63
CA SER A 136 1.72 2.63 2.75
C SER A 136 1.74 4.09 3.21
N SER A 137 1.91 5.00 2.25
CA SER A 137 1.98 6.45 2.46
C SER A 137 0.86 6.92 3.38
N LYS A 138 1.17 7.23 4.64
CA LYS A 138 0.26 7.96 5.53
C LYS A 138 0.05 9.35 4.94
N SER A 139 -1.16 9.66 4.51
CA SER A 139 -1.61 11.03 4.34
C SER A 139 -1.71 11.69 5.72
N GLN A 140 -0.59 12.28 6.17
CA GLN A 140 -0.55 13.09 7.40
C GLN A 140 -1.30 14.40 7.18
N ILE A 141 -2.53 14.49 7.69
CA ILE A 141 -3.13 15.76 8.11
C ILE A 141 -3.08 15.77 9.64
N GLY A 142 -2.34 16.72 10.20
CA GLY A 142 -1.91 16.71 11.60
C GLY A 142 -3.00 17.06 12.61
N ALA A 143 -2.83 16.52 13.83
CA ALA A 143 -2.81 17.28 15.08
C ALA A 143 -2.41 16.39 16.28
N GLN A 144 -1.58 17.00 17.15
CA GLN A 144 -1.34 16.72 18.58
C GLN A 144 -0.23 15.75 19.02
N ALA A 145 0.90 16.42 19.27
CA ALA A 145 1.96 16.20 20.25
C ALA A 145 1.72 15.21 21.40
N ASN A 146 2.72 14.37 21.59
CA ASN A 146 2.97 13.49 22.74
C ASN A 146 3.06 14.25 24.06
N CYS A 147 2.38 13.73 25.08
CA CYS A 147 2.81 13.85 26.48
C CYS A 147 2.84 12.44 27.07
N ILE A 148 4.04 11.88 27.23
CA ILE A 148 4.25 10.55 27.82
C ILE A 148 4.19 10.71 29.33
N THR A 149 3.11 10.24 29.96
CA THR A 149 3.11 9.90 31.38
C THR A 149 2.87 8.40 31.52
N ASN A 150 3.72 7.74 32.29
CA ASN A 150 3.60 6.32 32.65
C ASN A 150 2.33 6.11 33.48
N ALA A 151 1.20 5.89 32.81
CA ALA A 151 -0.01 5.35 33.39
C ALA A 151 -0.21 3.92 32.85
N SER A 152 -0.53 2.99 33.75
CA SER A 152 -0.89 1.60 33.47
C SER A 152 -1.74 1.47 32.20
N LYS A 153 -1.26 0.68 31.21
CA LYS A 153 -1.99 0.36 29.97
C LYS A 153 -3.44 -0.03 30.35
N PRO A 154 -4.46 0.74 29.98
CA PRO A 154 -5.81 0.21 30.00
C PRO A 154 -5.82 -0.95 29.00
N SER A 155 -6.43 -2.08 29.35
CA SER A 155 -6.59 -3.21 28.43
C SER A 155 -7.43 -2.73 27.25
N SER A 156 -6.80 -2.26 26.18
CA SER A 156 -7.50 -1.94 24.94
C SER A 156 -8.08 -3.25 24.42
N SER A 157 -9.40 -3.36 24.38
CA SER A 157 -10.06 -4.50 23.76
C SER A 157 -9.56 -4.65 22.31
N LYS A 158 -9.34 -5.88 21.86
CA LYS A 158 -8.99 -6.10 20.45
C LYS A 158 -10.11 -5.59 19.55
N LYS A 159 -9.73 -5.00 18.42
CA LYS A 159 -10.65 -4.53 17.39
C LYS A 159 -11.08 -5.67 16.46
N ALA A 160 -12.29 -5.57 15.93
CA ALA A 160 -12.71 -6.31 14.76
C ALA A 160 -12.20 -5.62 13.49
N ALA A 161 -12.14 -6.35 12.38
CA ALA A 161 -11.67 -5.83 11.11
C ALA A 161 -12.29 -6.59 9.93
N ALA A 162 -12.32 -5.94 8.77
CA ALA A 162 -12.57 -6.62 7.51
C ALA A 162 -11.72 -6.02 6.40
N ALA A 163 -11.42 -6.85 5.40
CA ALA A 163 -10.70 -6.44 4.20
C ALA A 163 -11.32 -7.12 2.98
N LEU A 164 -11.54 -6.35 1.92
CA LEU A 164 -11.99 -6.85 0.65
C LEU A 164 -10.95 -6.52 -0.42
N ALA A 165 -10.47 -7.55 -1.11
CA ALA A 165 -9.60 -7.44 -2.28
C ALA A 165 -10.41 -7.66 -3.55
N MET A 166 -10.47 -6.65 -4.40
CA MET A 166 -10.96 -6.78 -5.77
C MET A 166 -9.79 -7.18 -6.66
N GLY A 167 -9.91 -8.29 -7.39
CA GLY A 167 -8.87 -8.79 -8.31
C GLY A 167 -8.84 -8.02 -9.63
N VAL A 168 -8.69 -6.70 -9.53
CA VAL A 168 -8.43 -5.76 -10.61
C VAL A 168 -7.56 -4.63 -10.06
N GLY A 169 -6.58 -4.16 -10.81
CA GLY A 169 -5.73 -3.05 -10.44
C GLY A 169 -5.26 -2.26 -11.67
N SER A 170 -4.17 -1.51 -11.52
CA SER A 170 -3.71 -0.54 -12.53
C SER A 170 -3.24 -1.14 -13.86
N PHE A 171 -2.96 -2.45 -13.95
CA PHE A 171 -2.73 -3.12 -15.24
C PHE A 171 -3.99 -3.19 -16.12
N SER A 172 -5.17 -2.98 -15.53
CA SER A 172 -6.44 -2.90 -16.26
C SER A 172 -6.83 -1.45 -16.59
N ASP A 173 -6.02 -0.46 -16.25
CA ASP A 173 -6.31 0.93 -16.57
C ASP A 173 -6.30 1.17 -18.08
N PRO A 174 -7.26 1.95 -18.59
CA PRO A 174 -7.24 2.34 -19.99
C PRO A 174 -6.07 3.29 -20.26
N GLU A 175 -5.45 3.15 -21.44
CA GLU A 175 -4.26 3.93 -21.81
C GLU A 175 -4.50 5.45 -21.77
N HIS A 176 -5.71 5.90 -22.10
CA HIS A 176 -6.08 7.31 -22.10
C HIS A 176 -6.38 7.89 -20.71
N MET A 177 -6.41 7.05 -19.66
CA MET A 177 -6.74 7.47 -18.30
C MET A 177 -5.99 6.59 -17.27
N GLN A 178 -4.66 6.64 -17.31
CA GLN A 178 -3.79 5.87 -16.41
C GLN A 178 -3.93 6.35 -14.96
N GLY A 179 -4.02 5.41 -14.01
CA GLY A 179 -4.37 5.65 -12.60
C GLY A 179 -5.87 5.60 -12.32
N LEU A 180 -6.70 5.14 -13.26
CA LEU A 180 -8.15 5.11 -13.09
C LEU A 180 -8.61 4.15 -11.99
N SER A 181 -7.93 3.01 -11.82
CA SER A 181 -8.19 2.09 -10.70
C SER A 181 -7.95 2.76 -9.35
N HIS A 182 -6.84 3.50 -9.22
CA HIS A 182 -6.51 4.27 -8.02
C HIS A 182 -7.50 5.41 -7.81
N PHE A 183 -7.90 6.10 -8.87
CA PHE A 183 -8.93 7.14 -8.75
C PHE A 183 -10.30 6.58 -8.34
N LEU A 184 -10.70 5.42 -8.88
CA LEU A 184 -11.93 4.74 -8.46
C LEU A 184 -11.86 4.36 -6.98
N GLU A 185 -10.68 3.95 -6.48
CA GLU A 185 -10.45 3.68 -5.06
C GLU A 185 -10.93 4.84 -4.17
N HIS A 186 -10.45 6.05 -4.44
CA HIS A 186 -10.89 7.27 -3.74
C HIS A 186 -12.40 7.48 -3.87
N MET A 187 -12.93 7.33 -5.09
CA MET A 187 -14.33 7.63 -5.37
C MET A 187 -15.32 6.70 -4.65
N LEU A 188 -14.92 5.48 -4.25
CA LEU A 188 -15.80 4.57 -3.49
C LEU A 188 -16.03 5.04 -2.05
N PHE A 189 -15.14 5.86 -1.48
CA PHE A 189 -15.35 6.47 -0.17
C PHE A 189 -16.32 7.66 -0.23
N MET A 190 -16.57 8.25 -1.41
CA MET A 190 -17.35 9.48 -1.59
C MET A 190 -18.88 9.27 -1.62
N GLY A 191 -19.37 8.33 -0.81
CA GLY A 191 -20.79 8.03 -0.64
C GLY A 191 -21.39 7.06 -1.67
N ASN A 192 -22.50 6.44 -1.27
CA ASN A 192 -23.24 5.42 -2.01
C ASN A 192 -24.76 5.66 -1.89
N GLU A 193 -25.58 4.87 -2.58
CA GLU A 193 -27.04 5.08 -2.59
C GLU A 193 -27.69 5.00 -1.19
N LYS A 194 -27.20 4.11 -0.31
CA LYS A 194 -27.75 3.92 1.04
C LYS A 194 -27.21 4.95 2.04
N TYR A 195 -25.95 5.32 1.90
CA TYR A 195 -25.24 6.32 2.72
C TYR A 195 -24.68 7.40 1.80
N PRO A 196 -25.52 8.38 1.41
CA PRO A 196 -25.13 9.36 0.40
C PRO A 196 -24.12 10.38 0.92
N ASP A 197 -24.01 10.62 2.22
CA ASP A 197 -23.07 11.61 2.77
C ASP A 197 -21.62 11.14 2.63
N GLU A 198 -20.75 11.97 2.06
CA GLU A 198 -19.36 11.59 1.72
C GLU A 198 -18.53 11.18 2.94
N ASN A 199 -18.83 11.75 4.11
CA ASN A 199 -18.08 11.50 5.34
C ASN A 199 -18.76 10.47 6.25
N GLU A 200 -19.87 9.85 5.84
CA GLU A 200 -20.64 8.95 6.73
C GLU A 200 -19.82 7.75 7.19
N TYR A 201 -19.06 7.13 6.27
CA TYR A 201 -18.25 5.96 6.58
C TYR A 201 -17.11 6.30 7.57
N ASP A 202 -16.32 7.32 7.25
CA ASP A 202 -15.19 7.74 8.10
C ASP A 202 -15.65 8.27 9.45
N SER A 203 -16.77 9.01 9.47
CA SER A 203 -17.37 9.50 10.71
C SER A 203 -17.87 8.36 11.59
N PHE A 204 -18.47 7.33 10.98
CA PHE A 204 -18.92 6.14 11.71
C PHE A 204 -17.74 5.40 12.34
N LEU A 205 -16.68 5.12 11.58
CA LEU A 205 -15.51 4.42 12.10
C LEU A 205 -14.82 5.22 13.21
N SER A 206 -14.59 6.52 12.99
CA SER A 206 -13.93 7.39 13.97
C SER A 206 -14.68 7.45 15.31
N LYS A 207 -16.02 7.49 15.27
CA LYS A 207 -16.86 7.48 16.49
C LYS A 207 -16.82 6.13 17.23
N ASN A 208 -16.47 5.05 16.53
CA ASN A 208 -16.52 3.68 17.02
C ASN A 208 -15.13 3.04 17.14
N SER A 209 -14.11 3.86 17.46
CA SER A 209 -12.72 3.43 17.65
C SER A 209 -12.13 2.67 16.46
N GLY A 210 -12.58 3.03 15.26
CA GLY A 210 -12.18 2.43 13.99
C GLY A 210 -11.44 3.39 13.08
N SER A 211 -10.88 2.83 12.01
CA SER A 211 -10.19 3.51 10.94
C SER A 211 -10.26 2.67 9.67
N SER A 212 -10.10 3.29 8.51
CA SER A 212 -10.13 2.65 7.20
C SER A 212 -8.91 3.07 6.39
N ASN A 213 -8.56 2.23 5.42
CA ASN A 213 -7.65 2.61 4.34
C ASN A 213 -7.91 1.73 3.12
N ALA A 214 -7.28 2.08 2.01
CA ALA A 214 -7.26 1.28 0.80
C ALA A 214 -5.89 1.42 0.11
N PHE A 215 -5.64 0.55 -0.86
CA PHE A 215 -4.52 0.69 -1.77
C PHE A 215 -4.79 -0.04 -3.08
N THR A 216 -4.20 0.48 -4.16
CA THR A 216 -4.29 -0.10 -5.49
C THR A 216 -2.92 -0.58 -5.96
N GLU A 217 -2.82 -1.89 -6.16
CA GLU A 217 -1.67 -2.57 -6.76
C GLU A 217 -1.89 -2.76 -8.28
N LEU A 218 -0.97 -3.48 -8.92
CA LEU A 218 -1.03 -3.73 -10.36
C LEU A 218 -2.22 -4.62 -10.78
N GLU A 219 -2.56 -5.62 -9.97
CA GLU A 219 -3.60 -6.61 -10.30
C GLU A 219 -4.74 -6.69 -9.27
N MET A 220 -4.69 -5.86 -8.22
CA MET A 220 -5.72 -5.83 -7.18
C MET A 220 -5.88 -4.45 -6.54
N THR A 221 -7.10 -4.15 -6.08
CA THR A 221 -7.40 -3.01 -5.19
C THR A 221 -7.95 -3.55 -3.88
N ASN A 222 -7.34 -3.18 -2.77
CA ASN A 222 -7.73 -3.61 -1.44
C ASN A 222 -8.39 -2.47 -0.66
N TYR A 223 -9.48 -2.77 0.01
CA TYR A 223 -10.14 -1.87 0.95
C TYR A 223 -10.23 -2.58 2.29
N HIS A 224 -9.94 -1.88 3.39
CA HIS A 224 -9.99 -2.48 4.72
C HIS A 224 -10.32 -1.47 5.80
N PHE A 225 -10.82 -1.99 6.92
CA PHE A 225 -11.08 -1.20 8.11
C PHE A 225 -10.87 -2.01 9.39
N ASP A 226 -10.67 -1.29 10.49
CA ASP A 226 -10.83 -1.80 11.84
C ASP A 226 -11.92 -1.03 12.59
N VAL A 227 -12.52 -1.64 13.61
CA VAL A 227 -13.59 -1.04 14.42
C VAL A 227 -13.71 -1.75 15.78
N ALA A 228 -14.34 -1.11 16.76
CA ALA A 228 -14.75 -1.80 17.98
C ALA A 228 -15.60 -3.04 17.65
N GLY A 229 -15.32 -4.18 18.30
CA GLY A 229 -15.95 -5.46 17.96
C GLY A 229 -17.48 -5.46 18.01
N SER A 230 -18.06 -4.68 18.93
CA SER A 230 -19.52 -4.48 19.06
C SER A 230 -20.18 -3.87 17.82
N GLU A 231 -19.41 -3.15 17.00
CA GLU A 231 -19.88 -2.35 15.86
C GLU A 231 -19.55 -2.99 14.50
N LEU A 232 -18.95 -4.19 14.49
CA LEU A 232 -18.53 -4.87 13.26
C LEU A 232 -19.67 -5.00 12.24
N LYS A 233 -20.86 -5.43 12.68
CA LYS A 233 -22.01 -5.58 11.80
C LYS A 233 -22.38 -4.27 11.09
N HIS A 234 -22.41 -3.15 11.82
CA HIS A 234 -22.76 -1.83 11.26
C HIS A 234 -21.67 -1.24 10.38
N ALA A 235 -20.41 -1.59 10.63
CA ALA A 235 -19.30 -1.26 9.74
C ALA A 235 -19.40 -2.03 8.42
N LEU A 236 -19.70 -3.34 8.47
CA LEU A 236 -19.91 -4.18 7.28
C LEU A 236 -21.08 -3.72 6.42
N GLU A 237 -22.17 -3.29 7.05
CA GLU A 237 -23.34 -2.74 6.36
C GLU A 237 -22.97 -1.52 5.49
N ARG A 238 -22.12 -0.61 5.99
CA ARG A 238 -21.62 0.53 5.21
C ARG A 238 -20.58 0.13 4.18
N PHE A 239 -19.64 -0.72 4.59
CA PHE A 239 -18.53 -1.16 3.75
C PHE A 239 -19.00 -1.93 2.51
N SER A 240 -20.04 -2.77 2.64
CA SER A 240 -20.61 -3.50 1.51
C SER A 240 -21.11 -2.58 0.38
N GLN A 241 -21.60 -1.38 0.72
CA GLN A 241 -22.20 -0.47 -0.25
C GLN A 241 -21.20 0.13 -1.24
N PHE A 242 -19.91 0.10 -0.93
CA PHE A 242 -18.83 0.47 -1.85
C PHE A 242 -18.89 -0.42 -3.10
N PHE A 243 -19.29 -1.68 -2.91
CA PHE A 243 -19.30 -2.72 -3.91
C PHE A 243 -20.70 -3.05 -4.44
N ILE A 244 -21.74 -2.32 -4.00
CA ILE A 244 -23.12 -2.52 -4.46
C ILE A 244 -23.58 -1.36 -5.34
N ALA A 245 -23.50 -0.12 -4.82
CA ALA A 245 -24.09 1.04 -5.48
C ALA A 245 -23.34 2.35 -5.13
N PRO A 246 -22.05 2.49 -5.53
CA PRO A 246 -21.31 3.72 -5.32
C PRO A 246 -21.84 4.84 -6.20
N LEU A 247 -21.89 6.07 -5.67
CA LEU A 247 -22.41 7.21 -6.40
C LEU A 247 -21.38 7.80 -7.37
N CYS A 248 -20.08 7.70 -7.06
CA CYS A 248 -19.00 8.41 -7.77
C CYS A 248 -19.41 9.86 -8.08
N LYS A 249 -19.76 10.63 -7.05
CA LYS A 249 -20.48 11.91 -7.20
C LYS A 249 -19.70 12.91 -8.07
N GLU A 250 -20.43 13.58 -8.96
CA GLU A 250 -19.85 14.60 -9.85
C GLU A 250 -19.15 15.72 -9.07
N SER A 251 -19.75 16.15 -7.96
CA SER A 251 -19.23 17.23 -7.10
C SER A 251 -17.88 16.90 -6.44
N SER A 252 -17.52 15.63 -6.34
CA SER A 252 -16.31 15.17 -5.63
C SER A 252 -15.16 14.87 -6.59
N LEU A 253 -15.44 14.60 -7.87
CA LEU A 253 -14.44 14.13 -8.84
C LEU A 253 -13.21 15.05 -8.93
N GLU A 254 -13.39 16.35 -9.14
CA GLU A 254 -12.23 17.23 -9.30
C GLU A 254 -11.43 17.34 -7.99
N ARG A 255 -12.10 17.33 -6.84
CA ARG A 255 -11.45 17.36 -5.53
C ARG A 255 -10.61 16.10 -5.30
N GLU A 256 -11.16 14.93 -5.62
CA GLU A 256 -10.45 13.66 -5.48
C GLU A 256 -9.32 13.50 -6.50
N VAL A 257 -9.45 14.00 -7.73
CA VAL A 257 -8.32 14.07 -8.67
C VAL A 257 -7.18 14.93 -8.10
N ARG A 258 -7.50 16.05 -7.45
CA ARG A 258 -6.47 16.89 -6.80
C ARG A 258 -5.82 16.18 -5.61
N ALA A 259 -6.55 15.33 -4.90
CA ALA A 259 -5.99 14.50 -3.84
C ALA A 259 -4.98 13.49 -4.42
N VAL A 260 -5.36 12.71 -5.45
CA VAL A 260 -4.47 11.77 -6.16
C VAL A 260 -3.23 12.48 -6.71
N ASP A 261 -3.41 13.67 -7.31
CA ASP A 261 -2.28 14.48 -7.81
C ASP A 261 -1.34 14.93 -6.69
N SER A 262 -1.88 15.27 -5.52
CA SER A 262 -1.10 15.64 -4.35
C SER A 262 -0.29 14.46 -3.81
N GLU A 263 -0.88 13.27 -3.74
CA GLU A 263 -0.16 12.06 -3.32
C GLU A 263 0.97 11.71 -4.29
N PHE A 264 0.71 11.79 -5.60
CA PHE A 264 1.75 11.61 -6.61
C PHE A 264 2.89 12.62 -6.44
N ARG A 265 2.58 13.90 -6.15
CA ARG A 265 3.59 14.93 -5.89
C ARG A 265 4.44 14.63 -4.66
N GLN A 266 3.86 14.04 -3.61
CA GLN A 266 4.58 13.68 -2.39
C GLN A 266 5.66 12.61 -2.64
N VAL A 267 5.47 11.74 -3.63
CA VAL A 267 6.42 10.67 -3.94
C VAL A 267 7.43 11.00 -5.04
N LEU A 268 7.39 12.20 -5.63
CA LEU A 268 8.32 12.60 -6.71
C LEU A 268 9.80 12.55 -6.32
N GLN A 269 10.07 12.74 -5.02
CA GLN A 269 11.42 12.72 -4.44
C GLN A 269 11.72 11.39 -3.73
N ASN A 270 10.86 10.38 -3.85
CA ASN A 270 11.09 9.06 -3.29
C ASN A 270 11.87 8.18 -4.29
N ASP A 271 13.12 7.86 -4.01
CA ASP A 271 14.00 7.09 -4.91
C ASP A 271 13.41 5.74 -5.33
N ARG A 272 12.72 5.02 -4.42
CA ARG A 272 12.05 3.75 -4.75
C ARG A 272 10.93 3.94 -5.78
N CYS A 273 10.11 4.97 -5.62
CA CYS A 273 9.03 5.28 -6.57
C CYS A 273 9.59 5.73 -7.92
N ARG A 274 10.64 6.55 -7.91
CA ARG A 274 11.36 6.98 -9.13
C ARG A 274 11.95 5.79 -9.89
N LEU A 275 12.62 4.86 -9.19
CA LEU A 275 13.17 3.65 -9.78
C LEU A 275 12.07 2.74 -10.34
N SER A 276 10.96 2.58 -9.60
CA SER A 276 9.80 1.80 -10.08
C SER A 276 9.24 2.39 -11.38
N GLN A 277 9.06 3.72 -11.44
CA GLN A 277 8.56 4.37 -12.65
C GLN A 277 9.56 4.34 -13.81
N LEU A 278 10.87 4.37 -13.54
CA LEU A 278 11.91 4.17 -14.54
C LEU A 278 11.86 2.75 -15.11
N MET A 279 11.69 1.74 -14.25
CA MET A 279 11.49 0.35 -14.67
C MET A 279 10.25 0.24 -15.56
N CYS A 280 9.12 0.84 -15.17
CA CYS A 280 7.93 0.91 -16.01
C CYS A 280 8.23 1.53 -17.38
N TYR A 281 8.82 2.72 -17.39
CA TYR A 281 9.11 3.47 -18.62
C TYR A 281 10.10 2.76 -19.56
N THR A 282 10.96 1.90 -19.03
CA THR A 282 11.98 1.17 -19.81
C THR A 282 11.54 -0.24 -20.23
N SER A 283 10.36 -0.69 -19.78
CA SER A 283 9.73 -1.93 -20.25
C SER A 283 9.29 -1.84 -21.73
N GLU A 284 9.10 -3.00 -22.36
CA GLU A 284 8.77 -3.12 -23.77
C GLU A 284 7.50 -2.31 -24.14
N PRO A 285 7.51 -1.56 -25.25
CA PRO A 285 6.32 -0.88 -25.74
C PRO A 285 5.12 -1.82 -25.88
N GLY A 286 3.96 -1.41 -25.37
CA GLY A 286 2.73 -2.21 -25.38
C GLY A 286 2.61 -3.25 -24.25
N HIS A 287 3.65 -3.43 -23.42
CA HIS A 287 3.56 -4.23 -22.20
C HIS A 287 2.86 -3.44 -21.08
N MET A 288 2.05 -4.11 -20.26
CA MET A 288 1.28 -3.45 -19.19
C MET A 288 2.16 -2.81 -18.10
N PHE A 289 3.38 -3.34 -17.89
CA PHE A 289 4.38 -2.69 -17.02
C PHE A 289 4.72 -1.26 -17.46
N ARG A 290 4.49 -0.89 -18.71
CA ARG A 290 4.79 0.47 -19.20
C ARG A 290 3.80 1.52 -18.70
N SER A 291 2.73 1.10 -18.00
CA SER A 291 1.71 2.01 -17.51
C SER A 291 2.22 2.92 -16.38
N PHE A 292 1.51 4.04 -16.21
CA PHE A 292 1.68 4.93 -15.07
C PHE A 292 0.58 4.62 -14.04
N SER A 293 0.89 3.76 -13.06
CA SER A 293 -0.10 3.23 -12.12
C SER A 293 -0.63 4.24 -11.11
N TRP A 294 0.13 5.31 -10.84
CA TRP A 294 -0.20 6.30 -9.81
C TRP A 294 -1.43 7.13 -10.17
N GLY A 295 -1.50 7.61 -11.41
CA GLY A 295 -2.43 8.67 -11.79
C GLY A 295 -1.98 10.04 -11.29
N ASN A 296 -2.49 11.08 -11.95
CA ASN A 296 -2.29 12.49 -11.60
C ASN A 296 -3.34 13.33 -12.33
N ARG A 297 -3.37 14.64 -12.09
CA ARG A 297 -4.34 15.53 -12.75
C ARG A 297 -4.25 15.47 -14.27
N LYS A 298 -3.04 15.36 -14.83
CA LYS A 298 -2.84 15.30 -16.28
C LYS A 298 -3.52 14.06 -16.89
N SER A 299 -3.29 12.88 -16.31
CA SER A 299 -3.81 11.59 -16.80
C SER A 299 -5.29 11.38 -16.51
N LEU A 300 -5.79 11.88 -15.37
CA LEU A 300 -7.16 11.62 -14.90
C LEU A 300 -8.16 12.72 -15.24
N TRP A 301 -7.69 13.91 -15.64
CA TRP A 301 -8.56 15.07 -15.84
C TRP A 301 -8.24 15.83 -17.12
N ASP A 302 -7.04 16.39 -17.25
CA ASP A 302 -6.74 17.31 -18.34
C ASP A 302 -6.77 16.61 -19.72
N LEU A 303 -6.17 15.40 -19.82
CA LEU A 303 -6.18 14.62 -21.06
C LEU A 303 -7.58 14.08 -21.42
N PRO A 304 -8.33 13.43 -20.49
CA PRO A 304 -9.72 13.04 -20.73
C PRO A 304 -10.61 14.22 -21.16
N GLN A 305 -10.53 15.38 -20.49
CA GLN A 305 -11.32 16.57 -20.86
C GLN A 305 -10.98 17.10 -22.25
N LYS A 306 -9.70 17.10 -22.61
CA LYS A 306 -9.29 17.49 -23.96
C LYS A 306 -9.87 16.53 -25.01
N SER A 307 -9.81 15.23 -24.77
CA SER A 307 -10.43 14.21 -25.65
C SER A 307 -11.94 14.44 -25.80
N LEU A 308 -12.63 14.72 -24.70
CA LEU A 308 -14.07 15.01 -24.66
C LEU A 308 -14.44 16.20 -25.55
N SER A 309 -13.65 17.29 -25.49
CA SER A 309 -13.90 18.47 -26.33
C SER A 309 -13.72 18.23 -27.82
N ILE A 310 -12.86 17.28 -28.21
CA ILE A 310 -12.55 16.96 -29.61
C ILE A 310 -13.54 15.92 -30.18
N ALA A 311 -14.04 15.00 -29.35
CA ALA A 311 -14.84 13.85 -29.75
C ALA A 311 -16.31 14.13 -30.11
N SER A 312 -16.71 15.39 -30.28
CA SER A 312 -18.08 15.82 -30.61
C SER A 312 -18.54 15.45 -32.04
N SER A 313 -17.87 14.51 -32.73
CA SER A 313 -18.15 14.15 -34.13
C SER A 313 -18.06 12.65 -34.51
N SER A 314 -17.93 11.70 -33.57
CA SER A 314 -17.82 10.26 -33.92
C SER A 314 -18.82 9.35 -33.17
N THR A 315 -19.32 8.33 -33.86
CA THR A 315 -20.33 7.36 -33.37
C THR A 315 -19.78 6.35 -32.36
N PRO A 316 -20.53 5.98 -31.30
CA PRO A 316 -20.07 5.04 -30.26
C PRO A 316 -19.97 3.58 -30.72
N SER A 317 -19.04 2.82 -30.12
CA SER A 317 -18.99 1.35 -30.14
C SER A 317 -19.52 0.78 -28.80
N PRO A 318 -20.22 -0.37 -28.76
CA PRO A 318 -20.82 -0.91 -27.53
C PRO A 318 -19.82 -1.47 -26.50
N SER A 319 -18.54 -1.66 -26.84
CA SER A 319 -17.51 -2.25 -25.96
C SER A 319 -16.48 -1.26 -25.41
N THR A 320 -16.60 0.02 -25.78
CA THR A 320 -15.68 1.08 -25.36
C THR A 320 -16.51 2.34 -25.21
N PRO A 321 -16.52 3.00 -24.04
CA PRO A 321 -17.24 4.27 -23.93
C PRO A 321 -16.74 5.19 -25.03
N SER A 322 -17.67 5.85 -25.71
CA SER A 322 -17.30 6.89 -26.67
C SER A 322 -16.31 7.85 -25.98
N PRO A 323 -15.26 8.33 -26.65
CA PRO A 323 -14.38 9.36 -26.11
C PRO A 323 -15.11 10.67 -25.74
N SER A 324 -16.44 10.72 -25.96
CA SER A 324 -17.39 11.75 -25.52
C SER A 324 -18.08 11.49 -24.17
N ALA A 325 -17.78 10.41 -23.44
CA ALA A 325 -18.38 10.12 -22.13
C ALA A 325 -17.72 10.92 -20.99
N SER A 326 -18.54 11.48 -20.08
CA SER A 326 -18.02 12.27 -18.95
C SER A 326 -17.00 11.48 -18.11
N ILE A 327 -16.13 12.17 -17.38
CA ILE A 327 -15.16 11.50 -16.50
C ILE A 327 -15.88 10.56 -15.52
N ARG A 328 -17.02 11.00 -14.98
CA ARG A 328 -17.87 10.17 -14.11
C ARG A 328 -18.33 8.89 -14.78
N ASP A 329 -18.80 8.99 -16.03
CA ASP A 329 -19.25 7.83 -16.78
C ASP A 329 -18.11 6.85 -17.05
N GLN A 330 -16.89 7.34 -17.27
CA GLN A 330 -15.70 6.51 -17.42
C GLN A 330 -15.35 5.77 -16.11
N VAL A 331 -15.39 6.46 -14.97
CA VAL A 331 -15.20 5.85 -13.63
C VAL A 331 -16.27 4.77 -13.37
N LEU A 332 -17.54 5.08 -13.60
CA LEU A 332 -18.64 4.12 -13.41
C LEU A 332 -18.60 2.98 -14.42
N HIS A 333 -18.13 3.22 -15.64
CA HIS A 333 -17.93 2.18 -16.64
C HIS A 333 -16.82 1.22 -16.21
N TYR A 334 -15.70 1.74 -15.70
CA TYR A 334 -14.63 0.91 -15.14
C TYR A 334 -15.16 0.06 -13.99
N TYR A 335 -15.86 0.68 -13.04
CA TYR A 335 -16.52 -0.04 -11.94
C TYR A 335 -17.40 -1.20 -12.45
N ARG A 336 -18.35 -0.92 -13.35
CA ARG A 336 -19.29 -1.94 -13.87
C ARG A 336 -18.61 -3.06 -14.68
N THR A 337 -17.43 -2.80 -15.24
CA THR A 337 -16.69 -3.76 -16.08
C THR A 337 -15.71 -4.61 -15.28
N HIS A 338 -15.37 -4.16 -14.06
CA HIS A 338 -14.33 -4.80 -13.27
C HIS A 338 -14.78 -5.27 -11.88
N TYR A 339 -15.67 -4.54 -11.20
CA TYR A 339 -16.08 -4.82 -9.84
C TYR A 339 -17.21 -5.84 -9.84
N SER A 340 -16.88 -7.06 -9.42
CA SER A 340 -17.83 -8.15 -9.32
C SER A 340 -17.45 -9.12 -8.20
N ALA A 341 -18.47 -9.70 -7.57
CA ALA A 341 -18.33 -10.64 -6.47
C ALA A 341 -17.40 -11.82 -6.80
N GLU A 342 -17.47 -12.40 -8.00
CA GLU A 342 -16.63 -13.53 -8.42
C GLU A 342 -15.14 -13.21 -8.49
N ARG A 343 -14.81 -11.91 -8.61
CA ARG A 343 -13.45 -11.38 -8.68
C ARG A 343 -12.92 -10.92 -7.33
N SER A 344 -13.69 -11.09 -6.25
CA SER A 344 -13.33 -10.57 -4.94
C SER A 344 -13.10 -11.65 -3.89
N ALA A 345 -12.23 -11.31 -2.95
CA ALA A 345 -12.00 -12.07 -1.73
C ALA A 345 -12.22 -11.16 -0.53
N LEU A 346 -13.12 -11.56 0.37
CA LEU A 346 -13.44 -10.87 1.62
C LEU A 346 -12.86 -11.64 2.80
N VAL A 347 -12.23 -10.94 3.74
CA VAL A 347 -11.79 -11.48 5.03
C VAL A 347 -12.47 -10.70 6.13
N ILE A 348 -13.01 -11.41 7.12
CA ILE A 348 -13.60 -10.79 8.31
C ILE A 348 -13.01 -11.40 9.57
N LEU A 349 -12.61 -10.54 10.50
CA LEU A 349 -12.15 -10.85 11.84
C LEU A 349 -13.09 -10.23 12.87
N GLY A 350 -13.69 -11.04 13.73
CA GLY A 350 -14.63 -10.58 14.75
C GLY A 350 -14.70 -11.44 16.00
N GLY A 351 -15.39 -10.92 17.01
CA GLY A 351 -15.67 -11.64 18.26
C GLY A 351 -16.91 -12.55 18.18
N ASP A 352 -17.78 -12.31 17.20
CA ASP A 352 -18.94 -13.17 16.92
C ASP A 352 -18.50 -14.57 16.45
N ASP A 353 -19.33 -15.58 16.72
CA ASP A 353 -19.08 -16.93 16.24
C ASP A 353 -19.16 -17.03 14.70
N LEU A 354 -18.63 -18.12 14.15
CA LEU A 354 -18.53 -18.30 12.69
C LEU A 354 -19.89 -18.36 11.98
N ASP A 355 -20.98 -18.74 12.65
CA ASP A 355 -22.33 -18.79 12.05
C ASP A 355 -22.93 -17.36 11.99
N SER A 356 -22.74 -16.59 13.05
CA SER A 356 -23.09 -15.17 13.12
C SER A 356 -22.33 -14.35 12.07
N LEU A 357 -21.00 -14.54 11.96
CA LEU A 357 -20.19 -13.90 10.92
C LEU A 357 -20.64 -14.28 9.51
N ALA A 358 -20.94 -15.57 9.27
CA ALA A 358 -21.47 -16.01 7.97
C ALA A 358 -22.80 -15.32 7.63
N THR A 359 -23.67 -15.15 8.62
CA THR A 359 -24.96 -14.46 8.47
C THR A 359 -24.78 -12.98 8.13
N PHE A 360 -23.87 -12.28 8.81
CA PHE A 360 -23.58 -10.87 8.50
C PHE A 360 -23.10 -10.72 7.06
N VAL A 361 -22.15 -11.55 6.63
CA VAL A 361 -21.64 -11.50 5.27
C VAL A 361 -22.70 -11.84 4.24
N ALA A 362 -23.50 -12.88 4.47
CA ALA A 362 -24.56 -13.26 3.56
C ALA A 362 -25.59 -12.14 3.38
N ASN A 363 -25.94 -11.43 4.45
CA ASN A 363 -26.90 -10.33 4.39
C ASN A 363 -26.34 -9.11 3.64
N GLU A 364 -25.09 -8.74 3.89
CA GLU A 364 -24.53 -7.50 3.33
C GLU A 364 -23.91 -7.71 1.93
N PHE A 365 -23.18 -8.80 1.70
CA PHE A 365 -22.35 -8.96 0.49
C PHE A 365 -22.97 -9.83 -0.60
N SER A 366 -24.09 -10.53 -0.36
CA SER A 366 -24.79 -11.26 -1.42
C SER A 366 -25.39 -10.33 -2.49
N HIS A 367 -25.51 -9.04 -2.19
CA HIS A 367 -26.02 -8.01 -3.09
C HIS A 367 -24.96 -7.42 -4.03
N VAL A 368 -23.67 -7.74 -3.83
CA VAL A 368 -22.60 -7.31 -4.73
C VAL A 368 -22.83 -7.93 -6.12
N PRO A 369 -22.81 -7.13 -7.22
CA PRO A 369 -23.05 -7.63 -8.57
C PRO A 369 -22.12 -8.78 -8.96
N SER A 370 -22.66 -9.76 -9.67
CA SER A 370 -21.95 -10.95 -10.19
C SER A 370 -22.12 -11.07 -11.71
N GLY A 371 -21.42 -12.00 -12.35
CA GLY A 371 -21.58 -12.32 -13.77
C GLY A 371 -20.45 -11.83 -14.68
N LEU A 372 -19.36 -11.30 -14.11
CA LEU A 372 -18.17 -10.90 -14.87
C LEU A 372 -17.11 -12.02 -14.97
N GLY A 373 -17.32 -13.14 -14.27
CA GLY A 373 -16.39 -14.27 -14.25
C GLY A 373 -15.07 -13.96 -13.56
N ALA A 374 -14.02 -14.71 -13.93
CA ALA A 374 -12.71 -14.61 -13.28
C ALA A 374 -12.04 -13.23 -13.45
N SER A 375 -11.14 -12.91 -12.52
CA SER A 375 -10.29 -11.72 -12.60
C SER A 375 -9.46 -11.69 -13.89
N PRO A 376 -9.16 -10.49 -14.44
CA PRO A 376 -8.18 -10.36 -15.51
C PRO A 376 -6.87 -11.05 -15.14
N SER A 377 -6.31 -11.82 -16.06
CA SER A 377 -4.99 -12.44 -15.91
C SER A 377 -4.07 -11.93 -17.01
N PHE A 378 -2.82 -11.71 -16.64
CA PHE A 378 -1.76 -11.26 -17.54
C PHE A 378 -0.72 -12.37 -17.78
N ASP A 379 -1.08 -13.60 -17.45
CA ASP A 379 -0.32 -14.80 -17.81
C ASP A 379 -0.12 -14.85 -19.34
N GLY A 380 1.07 -15.28 -19.78
CA GLY A 380 1.41 -15.36 -21.19
C GLY A 380 1.68 -14.03 -21.91
N ARG A 381 1.68 -12.87 -21.22
CA ARG A 381 2.02 -11.56 -21.82
C ARG A 381 3.52 -11.37 -22.12
N GLY A 382 4.34 -12.34 -21.74
CA GLY A 382 5.79 -12.31 -21.92
C GLY A 382 6.49 -11.58 -20.78
N LEU A 383 7.81 -11.45 -20.90
CA LEU A 383 8.62 -10.73 -19.93
C LEU A 383 8.69 -9.23 -20.29
N PRO A 384 8.66 -8.33 -19.29
CA PRO A 384 8.58 -6.88 -19.51
C PRO A 384 9.87 -6.26 -20.08
N PHE A 385 11.03 -6.87 -19.90
CA PHE A 385 12.33 -6.29 -20.28
C PHE A 385 13.04 -7.11 -21.36
N ARG A 386 13.85 -6.46 -22.20
CA ARG A 386 14.73 -7.12 -23.18
C ARG A 386 16.16 -6.61 -23.14
N GLY A 387 17.08 -7.56 -23.36
CA GLY A 387 18.51 -7.32 -23.39
C GLY A 387 19.10 -7.06 -22.01
N HIS A 388 20.40 -6.75 -21.99
CA HIS A 388 21.10 -6.28 -20.80
C HIS A 388 21.17 -4.76 -20.89
N ARG A 389 20.71 -4.07 -19.85
CA ARG A 389 20.71 -2.61 -19.76
C ARG A 389 21.29 -2.19 -18.42
N LEU A 390 22.06 -1.11 -18.45
CA LEU A 390 22.57 -0.42 -17.27
C LEU A 390 21.95 0.97 -17.24
N PHE A 391 21.38 1.34 -16.10
CA PHE A 391 20.85 2.67 -15.85
C PHE A 391 21.64 3.29 -14.70
N ALA A 392 22.15 4.49 -14.93
CA ALA A 392 22.78 5.31 -13.90
C ALA A 392 22.01 6.63 -13.82
N PHE A 393 21.58 6.99 -12.62
CA PHE A 393 20.84 8.23 -12.38
C PHE A 393 21.13 8.73 -10.95
N PRO A 394 21.09 10.05 -10.73
CA PRO A 394 21.31 10.60 -9.40
C PRO A 394 20.18 10.20 -8.45
N ALA A 395 20.56 9.69 -7.28
CA ALA A 395 19.65 9.51 -6.16
C ALA A 395 19.28 10.87 -5.55
N VAL A 396 18.10 10.96 -4.96
CA VAL A 396 17.68 12.12 -4.17
C VAL A 396 18.37 12.09 -2.81
N ARG A 397 18.47 10.91 -2.20
CA ARG A 397 19.23 10.71 -0.97
C ARG A 397 20.73 10.65 -1.27
N ASP A 398 21.52 11.04 -0.29
CA ASP A 398 22.97 10.81 -0.28
C ASP A 398 23.25 9.33 -0.01
N ALA A 399 23.12 8.50 -1.05
CA ALA A 399 23.30 7.06 -0.97
C ALA A 399 23.80 6.50 -2.31
N HIS A 400 24.73 5.56 -2.23
CA HIS A 400 25.21 4.79 -3.38
C HIS A 400 24.61 3.39 -3.35
N GLU A 401 23.74 3.10 -4.32
CA GLU A 401 23.08 1.80 -4.43
C GLU A 401 23.25 1.24 -5.85
N MET A 402 23.52 -0.07 -5.95
CA MET A 402 23.47 -0.81 -7.19
C MET A 402 22.46 -1.93 -7.06
N THR A 403 21.47 -1.95 -7.95
CA THR A 403 20.48 -3.04 -8.00
C THR A 403 20.67 -3.83 -9.29
N VAL A 404 20.91 -5.13 -9.14
CA VAL A 404 20.90 -6.09 -10.25
C VAL A 404 19.55 -6.78 -10.27
N THR A 405 18.83 -6.62 -11.38
CA THR A 405 17.45 -7.12 -11.52
C THR A 405 17.39 -8.30 -12.50
N PHE A 406 16.77 -9.38 -12.04
CA PHE A 406 16.51 -10.59 -12.83
C PHE A 406 15.00 -10.77 -12.99
N GLN A 407 14.54 -10.82 -14.24
CA GLN A 407 13.15 -11.19 -14.55
C GLN A 407 13.05 -12.70 -14.81
N MET A 408 11.93 -13.31 -14.40
CA MET A 408 11.63 -14.72 -14.59
C MET A 408 10.12 -14.94 -14.79
N PRO A 409 9.69 -16.09 -15.34
CA PRO A 409 8.28 -16.46 -15.37
C PRO A 409 7.65 -16.41 -13.97
N SER A 410 6.37 -16.01 -13.91
CA SER A 410 5.67 -15.85 -12.64
C SER A 410 5.81 -17.08 -11.73
N GLN A 411 6.30 -16.87 -10.51
CA GLN A 411 6.40 -17.89 -9.46
C GLN A 411 5.16 -17.91 -8.54
N PHE A 412 4.16 -17.06 -8.80
CA PHE A 412 3.03 -16.80 -7.90
C PHE A 412 2.27 -18.08 -7.48
N LYS A 413 2.10 -19.03 -8.41
CA LYS A 413 1.39 -20.30 -8.17
C LYS A 413 2.26 -21.34 -7.43
N GLU A 414 3.58 -21.17 -7.40
CA GLU A 414 4.54 -22.13 -6.85
C GLU A 414 4.99 -21.78 -5.42
N TYR A 415 4.18 -20.99 -4.69
CA TYR A 415 4.51 -20.43 -3.37
C TYR A 415 4.94 -21.46 -2.31
N ARG A 416 4.57 -22.73 -2.46
CA ARG A 416 4.96 -23.83 -1.54
C ARG A 416 6.41 -24.27 -1.69
N ARG A 417 7.02 -24.04 -2.86
CA ARG A 417 8.43 -24.41 -3.10
C ARG A 417 9.39 -23.44 -2.45
N LYS A 418 8.99 -22.15 -2.34
CA LYS A 418 9.80 -21.07 -1.78
C LYS A 418 11.17 -20.95 -2.46
N SER A 419 11.25 -21.23 -3.77
CA SER A 419 12.50 -21.26 -4.54
C SER A 419 13.22 -19.91 -4.52
N ASP A 420 12.46 -18.85 -4.74
CA ASP A 420 12.89 -17.45 -4.67
C ASP A 420 13.41 -17.09 -3.27
N ALA A 421 12.66 -17.41 -2.22
CA ALA A 421 13.05 -17.15 -0.84
C ALA A 421 14.31 -17.93 -0.43
N TYR A 422 14.47 -19.16 -0.93
CA TYR A 422 15.69 -19.96 -0.70
C TYR A 422 16.92 -19.31 -1.34
N VAL A 423 16.80 -18.86 -2.60
CA VAL A 423 17.90 -18.15 -3.29
C VAL A 423 18.19 -16.81 -2.62
N ALA A 424 17.15 -16.05 -2.26
CA ALA A 424 17.26 -14.80 -1.51
C ALA A 424 18.05 -14.99 -0.20
N HIS A 425 17.73 -16.06 0.56
CA HIS A 425 18.43 -16.39 1.80
C HIS A 425 19.93 -16.64 1.57
N LEU A 426 20.31 -17.35 0.52
CA LEU A 426 21.73 -17.64 0.22
C LEU A 426 22.49 -16.41 -0.28
N VAL A 427 21.90 -15.64 -1.20
CA VAL A 427 22.53 -14.45 -1.80
C VAL A 427 22.61 -13.31 -0.79
N GLY A 428 21.56 -13.12 0.01
CA GLY A 428 21.48 -12.13 1.08
C GLY A 428 22.14 -12.55 2.39
N HIS A 429 22.78 -13.73 2.45
CA HIS A 429 23.46 -14.18 3.66
C HIS A 429 24.62 -13.25 4.03
N GLU A 430 24.75 -12.90 5.30
CA GLU A 430 25.78 -11.95 5.77
C GLU A 430 26.95 -12.62 6.53
N GLY A 431 26.88 -13.94 6.77
CA GLY A 431 27.91 -14.66 7.51
C GLY A 431 29.22 -14.87 6.74
N PRO A 432 30.24 -15.48 7.38
CA PRO A 432 31.54 -15.75 6.74
C PRO A 432 31.41 -16.53 5.44
N GLY A 433 32.18 -16.13 4.41
CA GLY A 433 32.17 -16.76 3.09
C GLY A 433 31.02 -16.34 2.17
N SER A 434 30.15 -15.43 2.62
CA SER A 434 29.07 -14.86 1.80
C SER A 434 29.56 -13.86 0.74
N LEU A 435 28.65 -13.51 -0.18
CA LEU A 435 28.82 -12.40 -1.11
C LEU A 435 29.14 -11.10 -0.37
N LEU A 436 28.36 -10.74 0.65
CA LEU A 436 28.59 -9.51 1.41
C LEU A 436 29.94 -9.53 2.13
N SER A 437 30.33 -10.66 2.71
CA SER A 437 31.64 -10.81 3.35
C SER A 437 32.78 -10.53 2.36
N ALA A 438 32.68 -11.03 1.12
CA ALA A 438 33.67 -10.79 0.07
C ALA A 438 33.70 -9.33 -0.42
N LEU A 439 32.56 -8.65 -0.48
CA LEU A 439 32.48 -7.23 -0.86
C LEU A 439 32.97 -6.30 0.26
N LYS A 440 32.65 -6.62 1.53
CA LYS A 440 33.16 -5.90 2.70
C LYS A 440 34.69 -5.97 2.81
N MET A 441 35.28 -7.14 2.56
CA MET A 441 36.75 -7.29 2.56
C MET A 441 37.46 -6.42 1.52
N ARG A 442 36.78 -6.08 0.42
CA ARG A 442 37.30 -5.18 -0.62
C ARG A 442 36.98 -3.71 -0.36
N GLY A 443 36.23 -3.41 0.70
CA GLY A 443 35.74 -2.07 0.99
C GLY A 443 34.69 -1.59 -0.01
N TRP A 444 34.02 -2.46 -0.77
CA TRP A 444 33.11 -2.07 -1.85
C TRP A 444 31.65 -1.93 -1.42
N ALA A 445 31.17 -2.71 -0.46
CA ALA A 445 29.78 -2.66 -0.03
C ALA A 445 29.63 -2.82 1.48
N THR A 446 28.61 -2.17 2.03
CA THR A 446 28.26 -2.23 3.46
C THR A 446 27.05 -3.14 3.71
N GLY A 447 26.18 -3.32 2.71
CA GLY A 447 24.97 -4.13 2.80
C GLY A 447 24.62 -4.84 1.49
N VAL A 448 23.88 -5.95 1.61
CA VAL A 448 23.21 -6.63 0.50
C VAL A 448 21.78 -6.95 0.90
N CYS A 449 20.85 -6.76 -0.02
CA CYS A 449 19.48 -7.26 0.08
C CYS A 449 19.19 -8.06 -1.19
N ALA A 450 18.62 -9.24 -1.06
CA ALA A 450 18.24 -10.07 -2.19
C ALA A 450 16.82 -10.60 -2.00
N GLY A 451 16.02 -10.57 -3.05
CA GLY A 451 14.66 -11.09 -3.01
C GLY A 451 13.72 -10.46 -4.02
N ILE A 452 12.45 -10.82 -3.89
CA ILE A 452 11.36 -10.21 -4.64
C ILE A 452 10.73 -9.17 -3.72
N ASP A 453 10.50 -7.96 -4.24
CA ASP A 453 9.74 -6.98 -3.48
C ASP A 453 8.27 -7.43 -3.32
N GLY A 454 7.64 -7.04 -2.21
CA GLY A 454 6.25 -7.44 -1.92
C GLY A 454 5.19 -6.73 -2.75
N SER A 455 5.58 -5.86 -3.70
CA SER A 455 4.63 -5.11 -4.53
C SER A 455 4.24 -5.90 -5.78
N GLY A 456 3.22 -5.41 -6.50
CA GLY A 456 2.88 -5.96 -7.81
C GLY A 456 4.03 -5.91 -8.83
N TYR A 457 5.02 -5.01 -8.65
CA TYR A 457 6.19 -4.92 -9.53
C TYR A 457 7.15 -6.11 -9.35
N GLY A 458 7.32 -6.58 -8.11
CA GLY A 458 8.12 -7.74 -7.77
C GLY A 458 7.45 -9.05 -8.20
N GLN A 459 6.14 -9.20 -7.94
CA GLN A 459 5.44 -10.44 -8.26
C GLN A 459 4.01 -10.18 -8.77
N ASN A 460 3.71 -10.69 -9.96
CA ASN A 460 2.37 -10.63 -10.55
C ASN A 460 2.11 -11.85 -11.45
N SER A 461 0.94 -11.91 -12.08
CA SER A 461 0.53 -13.05 -12.91
C SER A 461 1.36 -13.22 -14.20
N ALA A 462 2.05 -12.18 -14.68
CA ALA A 462 2.86 -12.23 -15.88
C ALA A 462 4.31 -12.66 -15.60
N CYS A 463 4.94 -12.05 -14.58
CA CYS A 463 6.35 -12.29 -14.29
C CYS A 463 6.68 -12.13 -12.80
N THR A 464 7.93 -12.47 -12.48
CA THR A 464 8.56 -12.22 -11.19
C THR A 464 9.87 -11.48 -11.42
N VAL A 465 10.13 -10.47 -10.60
CA VAL A 465 11.31 -9.61 -10.63
C VAL A 465 12.08 -9.83 -9.33
N PHE A 466 13.26 -10.43 -9.45
CA PHE A 466 14.16 -10.71 -8.35
C PHE A 466 15.31 -9.70 -8.36
N ASN A 467 15.51 -9.00 -7.25
CA ASN A 467 16.51 -7.95 -7.11
C ASN A 467 17.63 -8.41 -6.18
N VAL A 468 18.87 -7.99 -6.52
CA VAL A 468 20.02 -8.00 -5.61
C VAL A 468 20.50 -6.57 -5.51
N THR A 469 20.24 -5.93 -4.37
CA THR A 469 20.60 -4.55 -4.09
C THR A 469 21.81 -4.51 -3.17
N LEU A 470 22.84 -3.78 -3.59
CA LEU A 470 24.06 -3.53 -2.83
C LEU A 470 24.07 -2.09 -2.34
N THR A 471 24.33 -1.89 -1.06
CA THR A 471 24.68 -0.58 -0.51
C THR A 471 26.18 -0.41 -0.66
N LEU A 472 26.59 0.52 -1.52
CA LEU A 472 27.98 0.71 -1.92
C LEU A 472 28.68 1.74 -1.05
N THR A 473 30.00 1.60 -0.92
CA THR A 473 30.90 2.68 -0.51
C THR A 473 31.28 3.53 -1.72
N ASP A 474 31.98 4.64 -1.51
CA ASP A 474 32.54 5.44 -2.61
C ASP A 474 33.47 4.61 -3.52
N GLN A 475 34.31 3.77 -2.91
CA GLN A 475 35.17 2.84 -3.64
C GLN A 475 34.35 1.80 -4.41
N GLY A 476 33.26 1.31 -3.82
CA GLY A 476 32.33 0.39 -4.48
C GLY A 476 31.64 1.00 -5.68
N LEU A 477 31.27 2.27 -5.62
CA LEU A 477 30.68 3.01 -6.74
C LEU A 477 31.66 3.10 -7.91
N LEU A 478 32.91 3.47 -7.66
CA LEU A 478 33.95 3.53 -8.70
C LEU A 478 34.20 2.16 -9.34
N ALA A 479 34.23 1.10 -8.52
CA ALA A 479 34.36 -0.27 -9.00
C ALA A 479 33.15 -0.68 -9.86
N ALA A 480 31.93 -0.38 -9.42
CA ALA A 480 30.69 -0.72 -10.14
C ALA A 480 30.58 0.00 -11.50
N LEU A 481 31.10 1.22 -11.60
CA LEU A 481 31.15 1.99 -12.86
C LEU A 481 32.32 1.56 -13.76
N GLY A 482 33.15 0.60 -13.34
CA GLY A 482 34.30 0.13 -14.09
C GLY A 482 35.44 1.15 -14.22
N VAL A 483 35.46 2.19 -13.38
CA VAL A 483 36.46 3.27 -13.41
C VAL A 483 37.86 2.74 -13.05
N ASP A 484 37.92 1.63 -12.30
CA ASP A 484 39.18 0.96 -11.90
C ASP A 484 39.61 -0.18 -12.85
N GLY A 485 39.02 -0.31 -14.04
CA GLY A 485 39.43 -1.31 -15.05
C GLY A 485 39.01 -2.76 -14.75
N LEU A 486 38.17 -2.98 -13.74
CA LEU A 486 37.50 -4.23 -13.42
C LEU A 486 36.00 -4.09 -13.70
N GLY A 487 35.64 -3.96 -14.98
CA GLY A 487 34.24 -3.95 -15.38
C GLY A 487 33.59 -5.33 -15.19
N VAL A 488 32.38 -5.33 -14.62
CA VAL A 488 31.42 -6.45 -14.66
C VAL A 488 30.88 -6.62 -16.07
#